data_AF-A0A5J6Q7I4-F1
#
_entry.id   AF-A0A5J6Q7I4-F1
#
_cell.length_a   1.000
_cell.length_b   1.000
_cell.length_c   1.000
_cell.angle_alpha   90.00
_cell.angle_beta   90.00
_cell.angle_gamma   90.00
#
_symmetry.space_group_name_H-M   'P 1'
#
loop_
_entity.id
_entity.type
_entity.pdbx_description
1 polymer ?
#
loop_
_entity_poly.entity_id
_entity_poly.type
_entity_poly.pdbx_seq_one_letter_code
_entity_poly.pdbx_strand_id
1 'polypeptide(L)'
;MRTLALGATPLIALATLAAPAARASLLAPVLQLMRPRLERHLSEQCTRLVSDGDAAIGEAAAEPCRALARPASECLIRQTSRSGRELGVMRELMAGRIGDDTEAVIKLCAAELLGLPAESLQALPLDQLLPRDRR
;
A
#
# COMPACT_ATOMS: atom_id res chain seq x y z
N MET A 1 -59.38 -11.86 -40.54
CA MET A 1 -58.87 -10.77 -39.67
C MET A 1 -57.99 -11.43 -38.61
N ARG A 2 -56.69 -11.67 -38.88
CA ARG A 2 -55.52 -10.82 -38.53
C ARG A 2 -55.45 -10.47 -37.04
N THR A 3 -54.68 -11.24 -36.23
CA THR A 3 -53.33 -10.93 -35.66
C THR A 3 -53.39 -9.98 -34.44
N LEU A 4 -52.63 -10.10 -33.33
CA LEU A 4 -51.45 -10.87 -32.92
C LEU A 4 -51.30 -10.72 -31.38
N ALA A 5 -50.79 -11.76 -30.73
CA ALA A 5 -50.36 -11.72 -29.33
C ALA A 5 -49.14 -10.80 -29.15
N LEU A 6 -49.14 -9.93 -28.12
CA LEU A 6 -47.95 -9.22 -27.67
C LEU A 6 -47.55 -9.76 -26.28
N GLY A 7 -46.49 -10.56 -26.28
CA GLY A 7 -45.87 -11.10 -25.08
C GLY A 7 -45.18 -10.01 -24.27
N ALA A 8 -45.37 -10.06 -22.96
CA ALA A 8 -44.56 -9.33 -22.00
C ALA A 8 -43.14 -9.91 -21.98
N THR A 9 -42.17 -9.14 -22.47
CA THR A 9 -40.74 -9.49 -22.41
C THR A 9 -40.14 -8.80 -21.19
N PRO A 10 -39.69 -9.52 -20.15
CA PRO A 10 -38.90 -8.90 -19.11
C PRO A 10 -37.47 -8.70 -19.65
N LEU A 11 -37.05 -7.43 -19.74
CA LEU A 11 -35.68 -7.05 -20.04
C LEU A 11 -34.81 -7.44 -18.83
N ILE A 12 -34.13 -8.59 -18.91
CA ILE A 12 -33.11 -8.98 -17.93
C ILE A 12 -31.80 -8.33 -18.38
N ALA A 13 -31.45 -7.19 -17.79
CA ALA A 13 -30.13 -6.57 -17.94
C ALA A 13 -29.11 -7.38 -17.12
N LEU A 14 -28.39 -8.30 -17.76
CA LEU A 14 -27.21 -8.94 -17.17
C LEU A 14 -26.07 -7.91 -17.11
N ALA A 15 -25.91 -7.27 -15.95
CA ALA A 15 -24.68 -6.59 -15.61
C ALA A 15 -23.59 -7.63 -15.35
N THR A 16 -22.76 -7.91 -16.35
CA THR A 16 -21.52 -8.68 -16.15
C THR A 16 -20.57 -7.84 -15.31
N LEU A 17 -20.57 -8.04 -13.99
CA LEU A 17 -19.45 -7.66 -13.14
C LEU A 17 -18.25 -8.52 -13.53
N ALA A 18 -17.48 -8.05 -14.51
CA ALA A 18 -16.14 -8.55 -14.75
C ALA A 18 -15.30 -8.17 -13.52
N ALA A 19 -15.20 -9.08 -12.56
CA ALA A 19 -14.22 -8.96 -11.49
C ALA A 19 -12.84 -8.83 -12.17
N PRO A 20 -12.02 -7.83 -11.81
CA PRO A 20 -10.68 -7.73 -12.37
C PRO A 20 -9.94 -9.01 -12.00
N ALA A 21 -9.42 -9.71 -13.00
CA ALA A 21 -8.57 -10.87 -12.78
C ALA A 21 -7.43 -10.44 -11.86
N ALA A 22 -7.44 -10.94 -10.63
CA ALA A 22 -6.34 -10.75 -9.70
C ALA A 22 -5.11 -11.37 -10.36
N ARG A 23 -4.28 -10.55 -10.99
CA ARG A 23 -2.94 -10.94 -11.45
C ARG A 23 -2.17 -11.23 -10.17
N ALA A 24 -2.19 -12.50 -9.78
CA ALA A 24 -1.39 -12.99 -8.67
C ALA A 24 0.07 -12.73 -9.03
N SER A 25 0.70 -11.82 -8.29
CA SER A 25 2.11 -11.54 -8.46
C SER A 25 2.91 -12.78 -8.11
N LEU A 26 3.82 -13.18 -9.01
CA LEU A 26 4.75 -14.28 -8.77
C LEU A 26 5.63 -14.02 -7.53
N LEU A 27 5.82 -12.75 -7.16
CA LEU A 27 6.69 -12.34 -6.06
C LEU A 27 5.95 -12.08 -4.74
N ALA A 28 4.62 -12.13 -4.72
CA ALA A 28 3.85 -11.90 -3.49
C ALA A 28 4.28 -12.82 -2.32
N PRO A 29 4.54 -14.12 -2.51
CA PRO A 29 4.99 -15.00 -1.42
C PRO A 29 6.35 -14.58 -0.85
N VAL A 30 7.26 -14.10 -1.69
CA VAL A 30 8.59 -13.62 -1.27
C VAL A 30 8.45 -12.35 -0.43
N LEU A 31 7.61 -11.42 -0.86
CA LEU A 31 7.33 -10.19 -0.10
C LEU A 31 6.70 -10.51 1.28
N GLN A 32 5.81 -11.49 1.35
CA GLN A 32 5.23 -11.95 2.62
C GLN A 32 6.27 -12.55 3.56
N LEU A 33 7.23 -13.31 3.04
CA LEU A 33 8.33 -13.86 3.85
C LEU A 33 9.20 -12.75 4.46
N MET A 34 9.31 -11.60 3.80
CA MET A 34 10.07 -10.45 4.29
C MET A 34 9.30 -9.60 5.32
N ARG A 35 7.99 -9.82 5.49
CA ARG A 35 7.13 -8.98 6.35
C ARG A 35 7.69 -8.79 7.77
N PRO A 36 8.13 -9.82 8.51
CA PRO A 36 8.65 -9.61 9.87
C PRO A 36 9.91 -8.73 9.91
N ARG A 37 10.73 -8.74 8.85
CA ARG A 37 11.89 -7.84 8.73
C ARG A 37 11.45 -6.41 8.43
N LEU A 38 10.44 -6.25 7.57
CA LEU A 38 9.86 -4.95 7.25
C LEU A 38 9.18 -4.31 8.48
N GLU A 39 8.39 -5.08 9.24
CA GLU A 39 7.73 -4.61 10.46
C GLU A 39 8.74 -4.11 11.50
N ARG A 40 9.83 -4.86 11.75
CA ARG A 40 10.89 -4.41 12.66
C ARG A 40 11.52 -3.10 12.18
N HIS A 41 11.84 -3.01 10.89
CA HIS A 41 12.43 -1.81 10.33
C HIS A 41 11.49 -0.60 10.46
N LEU A 42 10.21 -0.74 10.13
CA LEU A 42 9.22 0.32 10.26
C LEU A 42 9.04 0.76 11.71
N SER A 43 8.99 -0.19 12.65
CA SER A 43 8.90 0.11 14.09
C SER A 43 10.13 0.89 14.55
N GLU A 44 11.34 0.49 14.17
CA GLU A 44 12.58 1.18 14.53
C GLU A 44 12.63 2.61 13.97
N GLN A 45 12.24 2.80 12.70
CA GLN A 45 12.20 4.13 12.08
C GLN A 45 11.16 5.02 12.76
N CYS A 46 9.96 4.50 13.01
CA CYS A 46 8.92 5.22 13.74
C CYS A 46 9.40 5.67 15.12
N THR A 47 10.03 4.78 15.90
CA THR A 47 10.52 5.12 17.23
C THR A 47 11.58 6.22 17.16
N ARG A 48 12.52 6.15 16.21
CA ARG A 48 13.54 7.21 16.01
C ARG A 48 12.92 8.55 15.62
N LEU A 49 11.93 8.52 14.73
CA LEU A 49 11.25 9.73 14.26
C LEU A 49 10.47 10.41 15.38
N VAL A 50 9.85 9.64 16.27
CA VAL A 50 9.05 10.17 17.39
C VAL A 50 9.95 10.60 18.55
N SER A 51 11.02 9.87 18.81
CA SER A 51 11.86 10.12 19.98
C SER A 51 12.77 11.33 19.82
N ASP A 52 13.19 11.67 18.60
CA ASP A 52 14.17 12.74 18.32
C ASP A 52 15.43 12.63 19.21
N GLY A 53 15.81 11.40 19.55
CA GLY A 53 16.95 11.10 20.44
C GLY A 53 16.64 10.99 21.94
N ASP A 54 15.42 11.28 22.39
CA ASP A 54 15.01 11.12 23.79
C ASP A 54 14.70 9.66 24.13
N ALA A 55 15.40 9.10 25.12
CA ALA A 55 15.26 7.70 25.50
C ALA A 55 13.90 7.38 26.15
N ALA A 56 13.34 8.29 26.95
CA ALA A 56 12.07 8.10 27.62
C ALA A 56 10.90 8.16 26.63
N ILE A 57 10.96 9.07 25.65
CA ILE A 57 10.01 9.10 24.52
C ILE A 57 10.17 7.84 23.66
N GLY A 58 11.41 7.41 23.40
CA GLY A 58 11.69 6.18 22.65
C GLY A 58 11.06 4.94 23.31
N GLU A 59 11.15 4.82 24.63
CA GLU A 59 10.53 3.72 25.38
C GLU A 59 8.99 3.80 25.32
N ALA A 60 8.41 5.00 25.50
CA ALA A 60 6.97 5.20 25.40
C ALA A 60 6.43 4.96 23.98
N ALA A 61 7.22 5.24 22.94
CA ALA A 61 6.84 5.07 21.53
C ALA A 61 7.02 3.64 21.01
N ALA A 62 7.71 2.75 21.76
CA ALA A 62 8.08 1.42 21.27
C ALA A 62 6.86 0.53 20.94
N GLU A 63 5.83 0.52 21.80
CA GLU A 63 4.61 -0.26 21.54
C GLU A 63 3.77 0.37 20.41
N PRO A 64 3.43 1.67 20.45
CA PRO A 64 2.65 2.29 19.37
C PRO A 64 3.30 2.14 17.98
N CYS A 65 4.63 2.28 17.89
CA CYS A 65 5.35 2.10 16.64
C CYS A 65 5.32 0.65 16.14
N ARG A 66 5.34 -0.33 17.05
CA ARG A 66 5.16 -1.75 16.69
C ARG A 66 3.74 -2.04 16.21
N ALA A 67 2.75 -1.46 16.89
CA ALA A 67 1.34 -1.58 16.50
C ALA A 67 1.08 -0.97 15.12
N LEU A 68 1.74 0.14 14.77
CA LEU A 68 1.66 0.78 13.45
C LEU A 68 2.40 0.02 12.36
N ALA A 69 3.52 -0.62 12.69
CA ALA A 69 4.38 -1.30 11.72
C ALA A 69 3.66 -2.44 11.00
N ARG A 70 2.77 -3.16 11.69
CA ARG A 70 2.01 -4.27 11.09
C ARG A 70 1.08 -3.82 9.95
N PRO A 71 0.07 -2.95 10.17
CA PRO A 71 -0.81 -2.51 9.08
C PRO A 71 -0.04 -1.78 7.96
N ALA A 72 1.03 -1.05 8.30
CA ALA A 72 1.89 -0.42 7.30
C ALA A 72 2.62 -1.45 6.41
N SER A 73 3.21 -2.50 6.99
CA SER A 73 3.88 -3.55 6.23
C SER A 73 2.91 -4.34 5.34
N GLU A 74 1.71 -4.66 5.84
CA GLU A 74 0.66 -5.35 5.08
C GLU A 74 0.19 -4.51 3.90
N CYS A 75 0.04 -3.21 4.12
CA CYS A 75 -0.31 -2.22 3.12
C CYS A 75 0.75 -2.08 2.03
N LEU A 76 2.03 -1.93 2.39
CA LEU A 76 3.14 -1.86 1.43
C LEU A 76 3.19 -3.12 0.54
N ILE A 77 3.11 -4.31 1.14
CA ILE A 77 3.14 -5.58 0.39
C ILE A 77 1.93 -5.67 -0.55
N ARG A 78 0.73 -5.34 -0.06
CA ARG A 78 -0.51 -5.36 -0.85
C ARG A 78 -0.45 -4.38 -2.02
N GLN A 79 -0.01 -3.14 -1.80
CA GLN A 79 0.08 -2.13 -2.85
C GLN A 79 1.18 -2.45 -3.86
N THR A 80 2.32 -2.99 -3.41
CA THR A 80 3.36 -3.51 -4.32
C THR A 80 2.77 -4.59 -5.23
N SER A 81 2.02 -5.54 -4.65
CA SER A 81 1.42 -6.63 -5.43
C SER A 81 0.30 -6.16 -6.36
N ARG A 82 -0.55 -5.23 -5.90
CA ARG A 82 -1.72 -4.75 -6.64
C ARG A 82 -1.33 -3.84 -7.81
N SER A 83 -0.22 -3.11 -7.67
CA SER A 83 0.29 -2.20 -8.70
C SER A 83 1.20 -2.88 -9.73
N GLY A 84 1.61 -4.14 -9.51
CA GLY A 84 2.54 -4.83 -10.40
C GLY A 84 3.96 -4.25 -10.40
N ARG A 85 4.35 -3.57 -9.31
CA ARG A 85 5.62 -2.86 -9.16
C ARG A 85 6.69 -3.68 -8.42
N GLU A 86 6.46 -4.96 -8.16
CA GLU A 86 7.30 -5.81 -7.30
C GLU A 86 8.74 -5.91 -7.82
N LEU A 87 8.91 -6.14 -9.13
CA LEU A 87 10.25 -6.19 -9.74
C LEU A 87 10.98 -4.84 -9.69
N GLY A 88 10.23 -3.75 -9.75
CA GLY A 88 10.75 -2.39 -9.62
C GLY A 88 11.24 -2.11 -8.21
N VAL A 89 10.35 -2.30 -7.25
CA VAL A 89 10.64 -2.19 -5.80
C VAL A 89 11.83 -3.07 -5.41
N MET A 90 11.87 -4.33 -5.85
CA MET A 90 13.01 -5.22 -5.55
C MET A 90 14.33 -4.70 -6.13
N ARG A 91 14.32 -4.18 -7.36
CA ARG A 91 15.52 -3.59 -7.98
C ARG A 91 16.01 -2.36 -7.23
N GLU A 92 15.10 -1.49 -6.80
CA GLU A 92 15.42 -0.29 -6.04
C GLU A 92 15.97 -0.63 -4.65
N LEU A 93 15.36 -1.60 -3.96
CA LEU A 93 15.84 -2.11 -2.67
C LEU A 93 17.24 -2.72 -2.77
N MET A 94 17.52 -3.53 -3.80
CA MET A 94 18.86 -4.09 -4.04
C MET A 94 19.89 -3.00 -4.34
N ALA A 95 19.48 -1.92 -5.00
CA ALA A 95 20.31 -0.74 -5.23
C ALA A 95 20.41 0.19 -4.01
N GLY A 96 19.73 -0.13 -2.90
CA GLY A 96 19.75 0.64 -1.66
C GLY A 96 19.14 2.03 -1.79
N ARG A 97 18.16 2.22 -2.68
CA ARG A 97 17.54 3.53 -2.96
C ARG A 97 16.02 3.45 -2.97
N ILE A 98 15.37 4.60 -2.80
CA ILE A 98 13.95 4.78 -3.12
C ILE A 98 13.89 5.38 -4.52
N GLY A 99 13.27 4.67 -5.46
CA GLY A 99 12.96 5.19 -6.80
C GLY A 99 11.46 5.29 -7.03
N ASP A 100 11.07 5.50 -8.28
CA ASP A 100 9.68 5.77 -8.67
C ASP A 100 8.71 4.65 -8.27
N ASP A 101 9.16 3.39 -8.28
CA ASP A 101 8.32 2.24 -7.93
C ASP A 101 8.03 2.19 -6.43
N THR A 102 9.07 2.33 -5.61
CA THR A 102 8.94 2.34 -4.15
C THR A 102 8.18 3.58 -3.68
N GLU A 103 8.46 4.74 -4.26
CA GLU A 103 7.77 6.00 -3.93
C GLU A 103 6.26 5.91 -4.21
N ALA A 104 5.87 5.40 -5.39
CA ALA A 104 4.46 5.23 -5.73
C ALA A 104 3.73 4.30 -4.75
N VAL A 105 4.37 3.19 -4.37
CA VAL A 105 3.81 2.24 -3.39
C VAL A 105 3.66 2.88 -2.01
N ILE A 106 4.67 3.63 -1.55
CA ILE A 106 4.59 4.34 -0.26
C ILE A 106 3.44 5.33 -0.26
N LYS A 107 3.25 6.11 -1.32
CA LYS A 107 2.17 7.10 -1.44
C LYS A 107 0.78 6.45 -1.44
N LEU A 108 0.59 5.39 -2.22
CA LEU A 108 -0.66 4.63 -2.22
C LEU A 108 -0.98 4.10 -0.83
N CYS A 109 0.05 3.60 -0.14
CA CYS A 109 -0.11 3.05 1.18
C CYS A 109 -0.43 4.12 2.23
N ALA A 110 0.29 5.25 2.21
CA ALA A 110 0.03 6.37 3.09
C ALA A 110 -1.38 6.93 2.88
N ALA A 111 -1.84 7.07 1.63
CA ALA A 111 -3.20 7.49 1.33
C ALA A 111 -4.23 6.53 1.95
N GLU A 112 -4.04 5.21 1.80
CA GLU A 112 -4.94 4.20 2.37
C GLU A 112 -4.98 4.25 3.90
N LEU A 113 -3.82 4.33 4.57
CA LEU A 113 -3.74 4.38 6.03
C LEU A 113 -4.36 5.67 6.62
N LEU A 114 -4.34 6.77 5.85
CA LEU A 114 -4.93 8.05 6.23
C LEU A 114 -6.41 8.18 5.81
N GLY A 115 -6.99 7.18 5.15
CA GLY A 115 -8.36 7.23 4.65
C GLY A 115 -8.55 8.22 3.49
N LEU A 116 -7.49 8.51 2.73
CA LEU A 116 -7.49 9.43 1.60
C LEU A 116 -7.70 8.68 0.27
N PRO A 117 -8.16 9.38 -0.80
CA PRO A 117 -8.23 8.82 -2.14
C PRO A 117 -6.84 8.38 -2.63
N ALA A 118 -6.76 7.24 -3.34
CA ALA A 118 -5.49 6.61 -3.73
C ALA A 118 -4.52 7.53 -4.48
N GLU A 119 -5.04 8.48 -5.28
CA GLU A 119 -4.22 9.37 -6.10
C GLU A 119 -3.90 10.70 -5.43
N SER A 120 -4.47 10.98 -4.25
CA SER A 120 -4.35 12.27 -3.57
C SER A 120 -2.90 12.66 -3.24
N LEU A 121 -2.03 11.69 -3.01
CA LEU A 121 -0.63 11.91 -2.68
C LEU A 121 0.31 11.80 -3.89
N GLN A 122 -0.18 11.45 -5.08
CA GLN A 122 0.70 11.22 -6.25
C GLN A 122 1.42 12.48 -6.73
N ALA A 123 0.76 13.64 -6.65
CA ALA A 123 1.33 14.91 -7.06
C ALA A 123 2.35 15.50 -6.05
N LEU A 124 2.41 14.95 -4.83
CA LEU A 124 3.33 15.42 -3.79
C LEU A 124 4.61 14.60 -3.84
N PRO A 125 5.81 15.20 -3.83
CA PRO A 125 7.04 14.44 -3.73
C PRO A 125 7.18 13.83 -2.33
N LEU A 126 7.83 12.66 -2.24
CA LEU A 126 7.88 11.90 -0.98
C LEU A 126 8.55 12.65 0.17
N ASP A 127 9.51 13.53 -0.13
CA ASP A 127 10.22 14.33 0.88
C ASP A 127 9.33 15.40 1.54
N GLN A 128 8.15 15.69 0.98
CA GLN A 128 7.12 16.52 1.60
C GLN A 128 6.18 15.72 2.52
N LEU A 129 6.15 14.40 2.37
CA LEU A 129 5.32 13.49 3.18
C LEU A 129 6.06 12.94 4.40
N LEU A 130 7.39 12.80 4.28
CA LEU A 130 8.23 12.29 5.35
C LEU A 130 8.84 13.45 6.15
N PRO A 131 8.81 13.40 7.49
CA PRO A 131 9.59 14.33 8.29
C PRO A 131 11.06 14.21 7.89
N ARG A 132 11.71 15.36 7.66
CA ARG A 132 13.13 15.37 7.29
C ARG A 132 13.95 14.84 8.46
N ASP A 133 14.66 13.74 8.21
CA ASP A 133 15.70 13.23 9.10
C ASP A 133 16.77 14.33 9.25
N ARG A 134 16.67 15.11 10.33
CA ARG A 134 17.58 16.20 10.64
C ARG A 134 18.79 15.57 11.31
N ARG A 135 19.69 15.04 10.46
CA ARG A 135 20.99 14.52 10.88
C ARG A 135 21.85 15.58 11.56
#